data_AF-A0A9E6EJL8-F1
#
_entry.id   AF-A0A9E6EJL8-F1
#
_cell.length_a   1.000
_cell.length_b   1.000
_cell.length_c   1.000
_cell.angle_alpha   90.00
_cell.angle_beta   90.00
_cell.angle_gamma   90.00
#
_symmetry.space_group_name_H-M   'P 1'
#
loop_
_entity.id
_entity.type
_entity.pdbx_description
1 polymer ?
#
loop_
_entity_poly.entity_id
_entity_poly.type
_entity_poly.pdbx_seq_one_letter_code
_entity_poly.pdbx_strand_id
1 'polypeptide(L)'
;MSDDRITASLDDLERLLATLLDDPDPSKVAAWHAAFQEALAGAEKGPQWPAIRARAQELGRRLDTQVNHLNAIRGAVRDELLARSKGSRALSGYKPART
;
A
#
# COMPACT_ATOMS: atom_id res chain seq x y z
N MET A 1 2.57 20.10 22.76
CA MET A 1 2.93 20.19 21.33
C MET A 1 2.84 18.79 20.72
N SER A 2 1.62 18.25 20.63
CA SER A 2 1.35 16.81 20.47
C SER A 2 0.47 16.53 19.25
N ASP A 3 -0.68 17.18 19.21
CA ASP A 3 -1.76 16.84 18.27
C ASP A 3 -1.47 17.34 16.84
N ASP A 4 -0.70 18.42 16.72
CA ASP A 4 -0.30 19.00 15.43
C ASP A 4 0.59 18.04 14.62
N ARG A 5 1.47 17.29 15.28
CA ARG A 5 2.37 16.34 14.60
C ARG A 5 1.61 15.13 14.07
N ILE A 6 0.65 14.61 14.84
CA ILE A 6 -0.23 13.55 14.36
C ILE A 6 -1.07 14.08 13.20
N THR A 7 -1.63 15.27 13.32
CA THR A 7 -2.47 15.87 12.28
C THR A 7 -1.69 16.04 10.98
N ALA A 8 -0.48 16.59 11.04
CA ALA A 8 0.42 16.70 9.88
C ALA A 8 0.74 15.33 9.27
N SER A 9 1.01 14.32 10.11
CA SER A 9 1.24 12.95 9.64
C SER A 9 0.01 12.34 8.97
N LEU A 10 -1.21 12.65 9.42
CA LEU A 10 -2.45 12.23 8.76
C LEU A 10 -2.65 12.96 7.42
N ASP A 11 -2.24 14.23 7.31
CA ASP A 11 -2.24 14.97 6.03
C ASP A 11 -1.24 14.37 5.03
N ASP A 12 -0.07 13.93 5.51
CA ASP A 12 0.91 13.20 4.70
C ASP A 12 0.33 11.88 4.18
N LEU A 13 -0.37 11.12 5.04
CA LEU A 13 -1.03 9.87 4.62
C LEU A 13 -2.07 10.14 3.55
N GLU A 14 -2.88 11.18 3.71
CA GLU A 14 -3.92 11.54 2.75
C GLU A 14 -3.34 11.90 1.38
N ARG A 15 -2.23 12.67 1.35
CA ARG A 15 -1.49 12.95 0.11
C ARG A 15 -0.90 11.68 -0.50
N LEU A 16 -0.34 10.80 0.31
CA LEU A 16 0.23 9.55 -0.15
C LEU A 16 -0.84 8.64 -0.77
N LEU A 17 -2.00 8.52 -0.14
CA LEU A 17 -3.14 7.74 -0.65
C LEU A 17 -3.68 8.28 -1.97
N ALA A 18 -3.52 9.59 -2.25
CA ALA A 18 -3.95 10.19 -3.51
C ALA A 18 -3.10 9.71 -4.71
N THR A 19 -1.85 9.29 -4.47
CA THR A 19 -0.92 8.86 -5.53
C THR A 19 -0.54 7.38 -5.46
N LEU A 20 -0.90 6.68 -4.38
CA LEU A 20 -0.41 5.32 -4.10
C LEU A 20 -0.75 4.28 -5.18
N LEU A 21 -1.88 4.45 -5.88
CA LEU A 21 -2.27 3.55 -6.97
C LEU A 21 -1.51 3.81 -8.27
N ASP A 22 -1.08 5.06 -8.51
CA ASP A 22 -0.35 5.46 -9.71
C ASP A 22 1.16 5.23 -9.56
N ASP A 23 1.71 5.49 -8.37
CA ASP A 23 3.12 5.31 -8.01
C ASP A 23 3.24 4.56 -6.66
N PRO A 24 3.09 3.21 -6.68
CA PRO A 24 3.18 2.41 -5.47
C PRO A 24 4.63 2.31 -4.98
N ASP A 25 5.03 3.25 -4.13
CA ASP A 25 6.35 3.28 -3.49
C ASP A 25 6.26 2.78 -2.03
N PRO A 26 6.72 1.55 -1.74
CA PRO A 26 6.69 1.00 -0.39
C PRO A 26 7.62 1.73 0.57
N SER A 27 8.68 2.40 0.09
CA SER A 27 9.60 3.18 0.92
C SER A 27 8.93 4.45 1.45
N LYS A 28 8.08 5.11 0.66
CA LYS A 28 7.28 6.27 1.12
C LYS A 28 6.28 5.86 2.20
N VAL A 29 5.60 4.72 2.03
CA VAL A 29 4.67 4.18 3.04
C VAL A 29 5.40 3.84 4.33
N ALA A 30 6.56 3.18 4.25
CA ALA A 30 7.36 2.82 5.41
C ALA A 30 7.88 4.06 6.16
N ALA A 31 8.38 5.06 5.43
CA ALA A 31 8.84 6.32 5.99
C ALA A 31 7.71 7.08 6.70
N TRP A 32 6.54 7.17 6.07
CA TRP A 32 5.36 7.75 6.70
C TRP A 32 4.98 7.00 7.99
N HIS A 33 4.95 5.67 7.96
CA HIS A 33 4.56 4.87 9.13
C HIS A 33 5.52 5.09 10.30
N ALA A 34 6.83 5.14 10.05
CA ALA A 34 7.81 5.44 11.08
C ALA A 34 7.57 6.82 11.72
N ALA A 35 7.38 7.87 10.90
CA ALA A 35 7.10 9.22 11.37
C ALA A 35 5.78 9.30 12.17
N PHE A 36 4.74 8.57 11.75
CA PHE A 36 3.47 8.49 12.48
C PHE A 36 3.65 7.86 13.86
N GLN A 37 4.42 6.77 13.97
CA GLN A 37 4.67 6.10 15.26
C GLN A 37 5.45 7.00 16.22
N GLU A 38 6.44 7.75 15.72
CA GLU A 38 7.16 8.75 16.53
C GLU A 38 6.23 9.87 17.01
N ALA A 39 5.37 10.38 16.13
CA ALA A 39 4.38 11.40 16.48
C ALA A 39 3.39 10.88 17.53
N LEU A 40 2.96 9.62 17.40
CA LEU A 40 2.04 8.96 18.32
C LEU A 40 2.65 8.74 19.70
N ALA A 41 3.93 8.34 19.76
CA ALA A 41 4.64 8.13 21.02
C ALA A 41 4.82 9.43 21.82
N GLY A 42 4.96 10.56 21.14
CA GLY A 42 5.07 11.89 21.76
C GLY A 42 3.74 12.57 22.06
N ALA A 43 2.61 11.90 21.82
CA ALA A 43 1.30 12.55 21.87
C ALA A 43 0.64 12.51 23.26
N GLU A 44 0.21 13.68 23.72
CA GLU A 44 -0.68 13.91 24.84
C GLU A 44 -2.12 13.96 24.34
N LYS A 45 -2.98 13.04 24.81
CA LYS A 45 -4.36 12.92 24.34
C LYS A 45 -5.20 14.11 24.82
N GLY A 46 -5.25 15.17 24.00
CA GLY A 46 -6.03 16.37 24.27
C GLY A 46 -7.52 16.23 23.93
N PRO A 47 -8.30 17.32 24.09
CA PRO A 47 -9.74 17.33 23.78
C PRO A 47 -10.07 16.98 22.31
N GLN A 48 -9.13 17.19 21.38
CA GLN A 48 -9.30 16.87 19.95
C GLN A 48 -9.03 15.40 19.61
N TRP A 49 -8.50 14.63 20.58
CA TRP A 49 -8.11 13.23 20.38
C TRP A 49 -9.21 12.34 19.75
N PRO A 50 -10.50 12.44 20.12
CA PRO A 50 -11.54 11.64 19.49
C PRO A 50 -11.67 11.90 17.99
N ALA A 51 -11.55 13.16 17.55
CA ALA A 51 -11.63 13.53 16.13
C ALA A 51 -10.40 13.03 15.35
N ILE A 52 -9.21 13.20 15.92
CA ILE A 52 -7.96 12.69 15.35
C ILE A 52 -8.02 11.18 15.17
N ARG A 53 -8.49 10.45 16.20
CA ARG A 53 -8.64 8.99 16.14
C ARG A 53 -9.64 8.57 15.05
N ALA A 54 -10.78 9.25 14.94
CA ALA A 54 -11.78 8.95 13.91
C ALA A 54 -11.18 9.16 12.50
N ARG A 55 -10.45 10.25 12.29
CA ARG A 55 -9.74 10.52 11.02
C ARG A 55 -8.68 9.46 10.72
N ALA A 56 -7.88 9.07 11.70
CA ALA A 56 -6.86 8.03 11.54
C ALA A 56 -7.48 6.68 11.16
N GLN A 57 -8.62 6.31 11.75
CA GLN A 57 -9.35 5.08 11.41
C GLN A 57 -9.89 5.11 9.97
N GLU A 58 -10.41 6.24 9.52
CA GLU A 58 -10.89 6.40 8.15
C GLU A 58 -9.76 6.24 7.13
N LEU A 59 -8.65 6.96 7.35
CA LEU A 59 -7.48 6.88 6.49
C LEU A 59 -6.86 5.48 6.50
N GLY A 60 -6.86 4.80 7.65
CA GLY A 60 -6.43 3.40 7.76
C GLY A 60 -7.26 2.46 6.89
N ARG A 61 -8.59 2.58 6.90
CA ARG A 61 -9.47 1.78 6.02
C ARG A 61 -9.20 2.04 4.53
N ARG A 62 -8.93 3.29 4.16
CA ARG A 62 -8.55 3.65 2.78
C ARG A 62 -7.22 3.02 2.38
N LEU A 63 -6.22 3.05 3.26
CA LEU A 63 -4.93 2.40 3.04
C LEU A 63 -5.08 0.89 2.85
N ASP A 64 -5.81 0.21 3.75
CA ASP A 64 -6.08 -1.23 3.65
C ASP A 64 -6.74 -1.59 2.31
N THR A 65 -7.71 -0.78 1.88
CA THR A 65 -8.39 -0.97 0.60
C THR A 65 -7.41 -0.89 -0.57
N GLN A 66 -6.55 0.12 -0.61
CA GLN A 66 -5.57 0.27 -1.69
C GLN A 66 -4.51 -0.82 -1.66
N VAL A 67 -4.02 -1.22 -0.48
CA VAL A 67 -3.06 -2.32 -0.34
C VAL A 67 -3.66 -3.64 -0.83
N ASN A 68 -4.92 -3.93 -0.49
CA ASN A 68 -5.61 -5.12 -0.98
C ASN A 68 -5.76 -5.10 -2.51
N HIS A 69 -6.04 -3.93 -3.09
CA HIS A 69 -6.12 -3.77 -4.54
C HIS A 69 -4.76 -4.05 -5.22
N LEU A 70 -3.67 -3.46 -4.71
CA LEU A 70 -2.31 -3.70 -5.22
C LEU A 70 -1.91 -5.18 -5.08
N ASN A 71 -2.29 -5.84 -3.99
CA ASN A 71 -2.05 -7.27 -3.80
C ASN A 71 -2.82 -8.13 -4.82
N ALA A 72 -4.06 -7.75 -5.16
CA ALA A 72 -4.84 -8.43 -6.18
C ALA A 72 -4.20 -8.29 -7.57
N ILE A 73 -3.75 -7.08 -7.93
CA ILE A 73 -3.00 -6.84 -9.18
C ILE A 73 -1.74 -7.69 -9.23
N ARG A 74 -0.95 -7.70 -8.15
CA ARG A 74 0.26 -8.53 -8.05
C ARG A 74 -0.04 -10.01 -8.25
N GLY A 75 -1.13 -10.50 -7.64
CA GLY A 75 -1.59 -11.88 -7.81
C GLY A 75 -1.91 -12.21 -9.27
N ALA A 76 -2.72 -11.37 -9.93
CA ALA A 76 -3.09 -11.54 -11.33
C ALA A 76 -1.88 -11.54 -12.27
N VAL A 77 -0.94 -10.60 -12.08
CA VAL A 77 0.29 -10.54 -12.88
C VAL A 77 1.13 -11.79 -12.70
N ARG A 78 1.29 -12.26 -11.45
CA ARG A 78 2.04 -13.49 -11.17
C ARG A 78 1.41 -14.70 -11.87
N ASP A 79 0.09 -14.82 -11.79
CA ASP A 79 -0.63 -15.95 -12.38
C ASP A 79 -0.54 -15.95 -13.91
N GLU A 80 -0.61 -14.77 -14.54
CA GLU A 80 -0.37 -14.58 -15.98
C GLU A 80 1.07 -14.96 -16.39
N LEU A 81 2.08 -14.54 -15.63
CA LEU A 81 3.48 -14.92 -15.86
C LEU A 81 3.69 -16.44 -15.76
N LEU A 82 3.05 -17.08 -14.77
CA LEU A 82 3.08 -18.53 -14.63
C LEU A 82 2.41 -19.23 -15.81
N ALA A 83 1.26 -18.75 -16.27
CA ALA A 83 0.57 -19.27 -17.45
C ALA A 83 1.43 -19.17 -18.71
N ARG A 84 2.07 -18.01 -18.95
CA ARG A 84 3.02 -17.82 -20.06
C ARG A 84 4.22 -18.75 -19.97
N SER A 85 4.80 -18.94 -18.78
CA SER A 85 5.93 -19.85 -18.58
C SER A 85 5.58 -21.31 -18.89
N LYS A 86 4.33 -21.72 -18.62
CA LYS A 86 3.82 -23.06 -18.95
C LYS A 86 3.57 -23.20 -20.45
N GLY A 87 2.95 -22.19 -21.08
CA GLY A 87 2.74 -22.15 -22.53
C GLY A 87 4.05 -22.18 -23.31
N SER A 88 5.04 -21.37 -22.91
CA SER A 88 6.38 -21.37 -23.52
C SER A 88 7.06 -22.73 -23.40
N ARG A 89 6.99 -23.39 -22.24
CA ARG A 89 7.53 -24.76 -22.07
C ARG A 89 6.80 -25.80 -22.92
N ALA A 90 5.48 -25.71 -23.04
CA ALA A 90 4.69 -26.60 -23.88
C ALA A 90 5.05 -26.45 -25.37
N LEU A 91 5.29 -25.22 -25.83
CA LEU A 91 5.71 -24.93 -27.20
C LEU A 91 7.17 -25.39 -27.47
N SER A 92 8.10 -25.21 -26.53
CA SER A 92 9.47 -25.72 -26.68
C SER A 92 9.56 -27.25 -26.68
N GLY A 93 8.59 -27.95 -26.07
CA GLY A 93 8.45 -29.39 -26.14
C GLY A 93 7.90 -29.91 -27.47
N TYR A 94 7.23 -29.05 -28.25
CA TYR A 94 6.76 -29.36 -29.59
C TYR A 94 7.93 -29.27 -30.58
N LYS A 95 8.70 -30.36 -30.72
CA LYS A 95 9.54 -30.52 -31.92
C LYS A 95 8.62 -30.73 -33.12
N PRO A 96 8.72 -29.94 -34.20
CA PRO A 96 8.02 -30.27 -35.44
C PRO A 96 8.48 -31.66 -35.87
N ALA A 97 7.51 -32.55 -36.14
CA ALA A 97 7.80 -33.85 -36.74
C ALA A 97 8.55 -33.56 -38.05
N ARG A 98 9.83 -33.98 -38.12
CA ARG A 98 10.63 -33.90 -39.34
C ARG A 98 9.86 -34.65 -40.43
N THR A 99 9.35 -33.90 -41.40
CA THR A 99 8.77 -34.40 -42.64
C THR A 99 9.89 -34.59 -43.65
#